data_AF-A0A345Z3L2-F1
#
_entry.id   AF-A0A345Z3L2-F1
#
_cell.length_a   1.000
_cell.length_b   1.000
_cell.length_c   1.000
_cell.angle_alpha   90.00
_cell.angle_beta   90.00
_cell.angle_gamma   90.00
#
_symmetry.space_group_name_H-M   'P 1'
#
loop_
_entity.id
_entity.type
_entity.pdbx_description
1 polymer ?
#
loop_
_entity_poly.entity_id
_entity_poly.type
_entity_poly.pdbx_seq_one_letter_code
_entity_poly.pdbx_strand_id
1 'polypeptide(L)'
;MKKTNYDKNLKQFIDEIALSWFKNNLSIKIEKLKKDFLEISNGGFGEFNPLSDENAAISIKPQVIDNVYKDFQIRVSEWKTIEDINSYSIDSQNIFDLSKIFSNQNTEIGTDIVQDLIENQVDIGELIVKVQIETIIKMLANSLEIMNDLVNKLGPTTTLQSIDLEDLDYILKLSIKKSVDNFEKWINSNYKELENFKEEFLILKDDKKDLEIRLEKADVINIFFKQFKSKEIAKDIESIDLNNDAGVSQNTAEKFINFTNGAQIAGDIKNRIKIAILIKESF
;
A
#
# COMPACT_ATOMS: atom_id res chain seq x y z
N MET A 1 -13.70 9.31 30.57
CA MET A 1 -14.54 8.11 30.80
C MET A 1 -14.46 7.22 29.56
N LYS A 2 -13.55 6.22 29.54
CA LYS A 2 -13.47 5.22 28.46
C LYS A 2 -14.59 4.19 28.71
N LYS A 3 -15.52 4.03 27.77
CA LYS A 3 -16.55 2.98 27.82
C LYS A 3 -15.88 1.61 27.74
N THR A 4 -16.32 0.73 28.63
CA THR A 4 -15.89 -0.64 28.87
C THR A 4 -16.04 -1.53 27.65
N ASN A 5 -14.92 -1.96 27.05
CA ASN A 5 -14.85 -2.99 26.01
C ASN A 5 -14.95 -4.44 26.57
N TYR A 6 -15.32 -4.60 27.84
CA TYR A 6 -15.22 -5.88 28.57
C TYR A 6 -16.18 -6.98 28.11
N ASP A 7 -17.22 -6.66 27.34
CA ASP A 7 -18.18 -7.65 26.81
C ASP A 7 -17.83 -8.19 25.42
N LYS A 8 -16.76 -7.70 24.78
CA LYS A 8 -16.34 -8.13 23.44
C LYS A 8 -15.35 -9.28 23.53
N ASN A 9 -15.52 -10.26 22.64
CA ASN A 9 -14.45 -11.23 22.40
C ASN A 9 -13.34 -10.61 21.54
N LEU A 10 -12.19 -11.30 21.46
CA LEU A 10 -11.02 -10.83 20.74
C LEU A 10 -11.34 -10.48 19.28
N LYS A 11 -12.12 -11.32 18.56
CA LYS A 11 -12.45 -11.06 17.16
C LYS A 11 -13.21 -9.74 16.98
N GLN A 12 -14.25 -9.52 17.79
CA GLN A 12 -15.05 -8.30 17.73
C GLN A 12 -14.22 -7.06 18.03
N PHE A 13 -13.37 -7.14 19.06
CA PHE A 13 -12.46 -6.05 19.42
C PHE A 13 -11.47 -5.73 18.31
N ILE A 14 -10.87 -6.76 17.71
CA ILE A 14 -9.89 -6.61 16.64
C ILE A 14 -10.52 -6.10 15.35
N ASP A 15 -11.71 -6.59 14.97
CA ASP A 15 -12.45 -6.08 13.80
C ASP A 15 -12.74 -4.58 13.94
N GLU A 16 -13.16 -4.12 15.11
CA GLU A 16 -13.44 -2.70 15.34
C GLU A 16 -12.18 -1.83 15.18
N ILE A 17 -11.07 -2.25 15.78
CA ILE A 17 -9.79 -1.54 15.65
C ILE A 17 -9.34 -1.55 14.19
N ALA A 18 -9.44 -2.69 13.51
CA ALA A 18 -9.08 -2.85 12.11
C ALA A 18 -9.87 -1.91 11.20
N LEU A 19 -11.19 -1.91 11.33
CA LEU A 19 -12.08 -1.10 10.49
C LEU A 19 -11.84 0.38 10.73
N SER A 20 -11.69 0.79 11.99
CA SER A 20 -11.39 2.19 12.34
C SER A 20 -10.05 2.63 11.73
N TRP A 21 -8.99 1.83 11.94
CA TRP A 21 -7.68 2.10 11.39
C TRP A 21 -7.71 2.12 9.85
N PHE A 22 -8.32 1.13 9.23
CA PHE A 22 -8.36 0.97 7.77
C PHE A 22 -9.10 2.13 7.12
N LYS A 23 -10.33 2.45 7.57
CA LYS A 23 -11.15 3.52 6.99
C LYS A 23 -10.46 4.88 7.12
N ASN A 24 -9.83 5.15 8.27
CA ASN A 24 -9.08 6.38 8.49
C ASN A 24 -7.85 6.46 7.56
N ASN A 25 -7.05 5.39 7.47
CA ASN A 25 -5.84 5.40 6.63
C ASN A 25 -6.16 5.40 5.13
N LEU A 26 -7.25 4.76 4.71
CA LEU A 26 -7.73 4.82 3.32
C LEU A 26 -8.10 6.26 2.96
N SER A 27 -8.91 6.93 3.78
CA SER A 27 -9.30 8.32 3.57
C SER A 27 -8.07 9.25 3.46
N ILE A 28 -7.11 9.13 4.39
CA ILE A 28 -5.86 9.93 4.36
C ILE A 28 -5.08 9.70 3.05
N LYS A 29 -4.97 8.44 2.60
CA LYS A 29 -4.23 8.10 1.38
C LYS A 29 -4.95 8.57 0.12
N ILE A 30 -6.28 8.52 0.07
CA ILE A 30 -7.05 9.02 -1.08
C ILE A 30 -7.03 10.55 -1.14
N GLU A 31 -7.16 11.23 -0.01
CA GLU A 31 -6.99 12.69 0.04
C GLU A 31 -5.60 13.12 -0.42
N LYS A 32 -4.57 12.34 -0.06
CA LYS A 32 -3.22 12.55 -0.59
C LYS A 32 -3.19 12.31 -2.10
N LEU A 33 -3.73 11.20 -2.60
CA LEU A 33 -3.79 10.89 -4.03
C LEU A 33 -4.47 12.02 -4.81
N LYS A 34 -5.58 12.55 -4.29
CA LYS A 34 -6.31 13.69 -4.86
C LYS A 34 -5.43 14.95 -4.93
N LYS A 35 -4.69 15.26 -3.85
CA LYS A 35 -3.74 16.38 -3.84
C LYS A 35 -2.62 16.17 -4.86
N ASP A 36 -2.04 14.97 -4.89
CA ASP A 36 -0.96 14.63 -5.82
C ASP A 36 -1.44 14.81 -7.29
N PHE A 37 -2.66 14.36 -7.63
CA PHE A 37 -3.26 14.61 -8.95
C PHE A 37 -3.56 16.09 -9.23
N LEU A 38 -4.07 16.83 -8.24
CA LEU A 38 -4.36 18.26 -8.38
C LEU A 38 -3.09 19.08 -8.58
N GLU A 39 -2.01 18.74 -7.87
CA GLU A 39 -0.69 19.36 -8.03
C GLU A 39 -0.16 19.09 -9.43
N ILE A 40 -0.24 17.85 -9.92
CA ILE A 40 0.10 17.49 -11.32
C ILE A 40 -0.69 18.32 -12.33
N SER A 41 -1.98 18.57 -12.07
CA SER A 41 -2.84 19.34 -12.98
C SER A 41 -2.62 20.87 -12.95
N ASN A 42 -2.12 21.41 -11.84
CA ASN A 42 -2.00 22.87 -11.61
C ASN A 42 -0.57 23.40 -11.69
N GLY A 43 0.43 22.55 -11.46
CA GLY A 43 1.83 22.86 -11.63
C GLY A 43 2.47 21.65 -12.25
N GLY A 44 2.75 21.73 -13.55
CA GLY A 44 3.43 20.66 -14.27
C GLY A 44 4.63 20.18 -13.45
N PHE A 45 4.51 18.98 -12.89
CA PHE A 45 5.69 18.18 -12.72
C PHE A 45 6.20 17.94 -14.14
N GLY A 46 7.49 18.21 -14.37
CA GLY A 46 8.18 17.60 -15.48
C GLY A 46 7.83 16.10 -15.47
N GLU A 47 7.21 15.66 -16.57
CA GLU A 47 7.45 14.36 -17.16
C GLU A 47 7.40 13.13 -16.24
N PHE A 48 6.31 12.99 -15.47
CA PHE A 48 5.81 11.65 -15.16
C PHE A 48 4.31 11.54 -15.43
N ASN A 49 3.96 11.78 -16.68
CA ASN A 49 2.76 11.22 -17.27
C ASN A 49 3.25 10.06 -18.15
N PRO A 50 3.10 8.79 -17.75
CA PRO A 50 3.52 7.65 -18.57
C PRO A 50 2.70 7.52 -19.88
N LEU A 51 1.85 8.52 -20.18
CA LEU A 51 1.00 8.65 -21.35
C LEU A 51 1.12 10.06 -21.99
N SER A 52 2.21 10.81 -21.75
CA SER A 52 2.48 12.11 -22.41
C SER A 52 3.00 11.97 -23.83
N ASP A 53 2.28 11.23 -24.67
CA ASP A 53 2.25 11.60 -26.07
C ASP A 53 1.40 12.88 -26.15
N GLU A 54 1.88 13.93 -26.80
CA GLU A 54 1.19 15.23 -26.91
C GLU A 54 -0.16 15.12 -27.66
N ASN A 55 -0.48 13.93 -28.18
CA ASN A 55 -1.77 13.57 -28.76
C ASN A 55 -2.68 12.71 -27.85
N ALA A 56 -2.24 12.32 -26.64
CA ALA A 56 -2.96 11.42 -25.73
C ALA A 56 -2.82 11.79 -24.24
N ALA A 57 -2.68 13.08 -23.91
CA ALA A 57 -2.69 13.52 -22.52
C ALA A 57 -4.03 13.16 -21.83
N ILE A 58 -4.06 12.05 -21.10
CA ILE A 58 -5.19 11.68 -20.24
C ILE A 58 -5.23 12.67 -19.08
N SER A 59 -5.95 13.77 -19.29
CA SER A 59 -6.21 14.76 -18.27
C SER A 59 -7.26 14.20 -17.31
N ILE A 60 -6.80 13.62 -16.20
CA ILE A 60 -7.68 13.12 -15.14
C ILE A 60 -8.28 14.33 -14.42
N LYS A 61 -9.56 14.60 -14.69
CA LYS A 61 -10.26 15.71 -14.03
C LYS A 61 -10.48 15.37 -12.54
N PRO A 62 -10.41 16.36 -11.63
CA PRO A 62 -10.66 16.14 -10.20
C PRO A 62 -12.01 15.48 -9.90
N GLN A 63 -13.01 15.74 -10.76
CA GLN A 63 -14.34 15.12 -10.69
C GLN A 63 -14.31 13.60 -10.87
N VAL A 64 -13.40 13.07 -11.69
CA VAL A 64 -13.20 11.61 -11.87
C VAL A 64 -12.71 11.01 -10.55
N ILE A 65 -11.75 11.67 -9.89
CA ILE A 65 -11.23 11.23 -8.59
C ILE A 65 -12.33 11.22 -7.52
N ASP A 66 -13.14 12.27 -7.48
CA ASP A 66 -14.25 12.40 -6.53
C ASP A 66 -15.35 11.37 -6.76
N ASN A 67 -15.66 11.03 -8.02
CA ASN A 67 -16.67 10.03 -8.35
C ASN A 67 -16.20 8.62 -7.97
N VAL A 68 -14.99 8.23 -8.41
CA VAL A 68 -14.42 6.93 -8.04
C VAL A 68 -14.31 6.80 -6.53
N TYR A 69 -13.85 7.85 -5.83
CA TYR A 69 -13.77 7.80 -4.38
C TYR A 69 -15.13 7.62 -3.70
N LYS A 70 -16.18 8.31 -4.13
CA LYS A 70 -17.53 8.13 -3.57
C LYS A 70 -18.01 6.69 -3.71
N ASP A 71 -17.77 6.06 -4.85
CA ASP A 71 -18.14 4.67 -5.07
C ASP A 71 -17.40 3.74 -4.10
N PHE A 72 -16.10 3.99 -3.87
CA PHE A 72 -15.34 3.28 -2.85
C PHE A 72 -15.84 3.58 -1.43
N GLN A 73 -16.20 4.82 -1.10
CA GLN A 73 -16.72 5.17 0.23
C GLN A 73 -18.01 4.41 0.55
N ILE A 74 -18.91 4.28 -0.43
CA ILE A 74 -20.15 3.51 -0.27
C ILE A 74 -19.81 2.06 0.07
N ARG A 75 -18.96 1.40 -0.74
CA ARG A 75 -18.55 0.01 -0.49
C ARG A 75 -17.85 -0.18 0.85
N VAL A 76 -16.90 0.70 1.18
CA VAL A 76 -16.15 0.67 2.44
C VAL A 76 -17.06 0.89 3.64
N SER A 77 -18.15 1.66 3.49
CA SER A 77 -19.12 1.87 4.57
C SER A 77 -19.87 0.59 4.95
N GLU A 78 -20.03 -0.33 4.01
CA GLU A 78 -20.72 -1.61 4.20
C GLU A 78 -19.85 -2.67 4.88
N TRP A 79 -18.52 -2.50 4.88
CA TRP A 79 -17.59 -3.44 5.53
C TRP A 79 -17.71 -3.40 7.05
N LYS A 80 -17.88 -4.59 7.63
CA LYS A 80 -18.12 -4.85 9.06
C LYS A 80 -17.05 -5.71 9.69
N THR A 81 -16.16 -6.31 8.91
CA THR A 81 -15.12 -7.24 9.39
C THR A 81 -13.82 -7.10 8.60
N ILE A 82 -12.73 -7.63 9.14
CA ILE A 82 -11.47 -7.79 8.39
C ILE A 82 -11.67 -8.71 7.17
N GLU A 83 -12.53 -9.71 7.26
CA GLU A 83 -12.83 -10.63 6.14
C GLU A 83 -13.46 -9.90 4.95
N ASP A 84 -14.32 -8.90 5.18
CA ASP A 84 -14.89 -8.08 4.10
C ASP A 84 -13.78 -7.33 3.33
N ILE A 85 -12.83 -6.75 4.08
CA ILE A 85 -11.67 -6.04 3.51
C ILE A 85 -10.80 -7.01 2.71
N ASN A 86 -10.48 -8.18 3.28
CA ASN A 86 -9.62 -9.15 2.63
C ASN A 86 -10.26 -9.76 1.38
N SER A 87 -11.56 -10.05 1.43
CA SER A 87 -12.29 -10.58 0.28
C SER A 87 -12.23 -9.59 -0.88
N TYR A 88 -12.51 -8.31 -0.63
CA TYR A 88 -12.36 -7.27 -1.65
C TYR A 88 -10.92 -7.15 -2.15
N SER A 89 -9.94 -7.21 -1.25
CA SER A 89 -8.53 -7.09 -1.58
C SER A 89 -8.01 -8.22 -2.47
N ILE A 90 -8.59 -9.42 -2.38
CA ILE A 90 -8.22 -10.57 -3.23
C ILE A 90 -8.69 -10.31 -4.67
N ASP A 91 -9.91 -9.80 -4.82
CA ASP A 91 -10.56 -9.61 -6.13
C ASP A 91 -10.21 -8.29 -6.82
N SER A 92 -9.60 -7.34 -6.11
CA SER A 92 -9.25 -6.04 -6.68
C SER A 92 -8.05 -6.12 -7.62
N GLN A 93 -7.85 -5.13 -8.49
CA GLN A 93 -6.69 -5.05 -9.37
C GLN A 93 -5.60 -4.19 -8.73
N ASN A 94 -4.32 -4.45 -9.03
CA ASN A 94 -3.24 -3.57 -8.58
C ASN A 94 -2.49 -2.93 -9.75
N ILE A 95 -1.70 -1.91 -9.45
CA ILE A 95 -0.93 -1.20 -10.47
C ILE A 95 0.13 -2.05 -11.17
N PHE A 96 0.58 -3.15 -10.57
CA PHE A 96 1.48 -4.09 -11.25
C PHE A 96 0.76 -4.93 -12.30
N ASP A 97 -0.53 -5.17 -12.11
CA ASP A 97 -1.36 -5.83 -13.11
C ASP A 97 -1.51 -4.91 -14.33
N LEU A 98 -1.64 -3.58 -14.12
CA LEU A 98 -1.53 -2.58 -15.18
C LEU A 98 -0.13 -2.52 -15.82
N SER A 99 0.96 -2.52 -15.04
CA SER A 99 2.30 -2.39 -15.62
C SER A 99 2.70 -3.62 -16.47
N LYS A 100 2.13 -4.80 -16.19
CA LYS A 100 2.27 -5.99 -17.05
C LYS A 100 1.58 -5.82 -18.40
N ILE A 101 0.45 -5.10 -18.45
CA ILE A 101 -0.24 -4.75 -19.71
C ILE A 101 0.65 -3.87 -20.58
N PHE A 102 1.24 -2.82 -20.02
CA PHE A 102 2.04 -1.85 -20.77
C PHE A 102 3.45 -2.35 -21.15
N SER A 103 3.91 -3.45 -20.55
CA SER A 103 5.23 -4.04 -20.84
C SER A 103 5.21 -5.16 -21.90
N ASN A 104 4.09 -5.33 -22.63
CA ASN A 104 3.89 -6.41 -23.61
C ASN A 104 4.17 -7.82 -23.05
N GLN A 105 4.08 -8.00 -21.73
CA GLN A 105 4.08 -9.32 -21.13
C GLN A 105 2.68 -9.90 -21.32
N ASN A 106 2.50 -10.67 -22.41
CA ASN A 106 1.29 -11.44 -22.69
C ASN A 106 0.90 -12.24 -21.45
N THR A 107 -0.04 -11.71 -20.69
CA THR A 107 -0.67 -12.34 -19.53
C THR A 107 -2.17 -12.25 -19.78
N GLU A 108 -2.89 -13.35 -19.52
CA GLU A 108 -4.35 -13.43 -19.70
C GLU A 108 -5.08 -12.28 -18.96
N ILE A 109 -4.51 -11.81 -17.84
CA ILE A 109 -4.97 -10.67 -17.04
C ILE A 109 -4.98 -9.36 -17.85
N GLY A 110 -4.01 -9.18 -18.75
CA GLY A 110 -3.89 -7.96 -19.54
C GLY A 110 -4.87 -7.86 -20.70
N THR A 111 -5.27 -9.00 -21.25
CA THR A 111 -6.32 -9.09 -22.26
C THR A 111 -7.70 -8.78 -21.67
N ASP A 112 -7.99 -9.23 -20.44
CA ASP A 112 -9.29 -9.01 -19.80
C ASP A 112 -9.53 -7.52 -19.46
N ILE A 113 -8.51 -6.79 -19.00
CA ILE A 113 -8.63 -5.35 -18.68
C ILE A 113 -8.79 -4.49 -19.94
N VAL A 114 -8.04 -4.80 -21.01
CA VAL A 114 -8.19 -4.11 -22.30
C VAL A 114 -9.55 -4.42 -22.92
N GLN A 115 -10.04 -5.64 -22.75
CA GLN A 115 -11.37 -6.03 -23.20
C GLN A 115 -12.48 -5.35 -22.37
N ASP A 116 -12.34 -5.24 -21.05
CA ASP A 116 -13.25 -4.48 -20.19
C ASP A 116 -13.27 -2.98 -20.54
N LEU A 117 -12.13 -2.39 -20.91
CA LEU A 117 -12.04 -0.99 -21.38
C LEU A 117 -12.81 -0.78 -22.68
N ILE A 118 -12.69 -1.72 -23.62
CA ILE A 118 -13.35 -1.68 -24.92
C ILE A 118 -14.85 -1.96 -24.79
N GLU A 119 -15.24 -2.93 -23.97
CA GLU A 119 -16.63 -3.36 -23.79
C GLU A 119 -17.45 -2.39 -22.92
N ASN A 120 -16.84 -1.77 -21.89
CA ASN A 120 -17.55 -0.91 -20.94
C ASN A 120 -17.39 0.60 -21.19
N GLN A 121 -16.65 1.02 -22.22
CA GLN A 121 -16.35 2.44 -22.50
C GLN A 121 -15.80 3.21 -21.27
N VAL A 122 -15.02 2.54 -20.43
CA VAL A 122 -14.49 3.14 -19.20
C VAL A 122 -13.42 4.17 -19.57
N ASP A 123 -13.58 5.39 -19.06
CA ASP A 123 -12.56 6.44 -19.20
C ASP A 123 -11.23 5.94 -18.61
N ILE A 124 -10.16 5.99 -19.40
CA ILE A 124 -8.83 5.53 -18.97
C ILE A 124 -8.38 6.25 -17.70
N GLY A 125 -8.75 7.53 -17.52
CA GLY A 125 -8.49 8.27 -16.30
C GLY A 125 -9.22 7.71 -15.09
N GLU A 126 -10.45 7.24 -15.27
CA GLU A 126 -11.23 6.57 -14.22
C GLU A 126 -10.61 5.22 -13.83
N LEU A 127 -10.18 4.44 -14.82
CA LEU A 127 -9.47 3.18 -14.58
C LEU A 127 -8.18 3.40 -13.81
N ILE A 128 -7.36 4.37 -14.20
CA ILE A 128 -6.10 4.70 -13.52
C ILE A 128 -6.37 5.03 -12.05
N VAL A 129 -7.35 5.91 -11.77
CA VAL A 129 -7.69 6.27 -10.39
C VAL A 129 -8.20 5.06 -9.61
N LYS A 130 -9.08 4.26 -10.21
CA LYS A 130 -9.61 3.05 -9.58
C LYS A 130 -8.50 2.09 -9.18
N VAL A 131 -7.58 1.78 -10.09
CA VAL A 131 -6.46 0.86 -9.80
C VAL A 131 -5.51 1.42 -8.74
N GLN A 132 -5.29 2.74 -8.69
CA GLN A 132 -4.52 3.38 -7.62
C GLN A 132 -5.20 3.22 -6.26
N ILE A 133 -6.51 3.41 -6.18
CA ILE A 133 -7.29 3.20 -4.95
C ILE A 133 -7.29 1.73 -4.55
N GLU A 134 -7.47 0.81 -5.49
CA GLU A 134 -7.41 -0.63 -5.23
C GLU A 134 -6.03 -1.08 -4.76
N THR A 135 -4.97 -0.49 -5.31
CA THR A 135 -3.60 -0.70 -4.82
C THR A 135 -3.45 -0.22 -3.38
N ILE A 136 -3.98 0.95 -3.03
CA ILE A 136 -4.00 1.46 -1.65
C ILE A 136 -4.76 0.48 -0.74
N ILE A 137 -5.92 -0.01 -1.17
CA ILE A 137 -6.74 -0.97 -0.42
C ILE A 137 -5.95 -2.25 -0.16
N LYS A 138 -5.35 -2.85 -1.20
CA LYS A 138 -4.50 -4.06 -1.07
C LYS A 138 -3.37 -3.86 -0.09
N MET A 139 -2.66 -2.72 -0.18
CA MET A 139 -1.57 -2.42 0.75
C MET A 139 -2.04 -2.32 2.19
N LEU A 140 -3.18 -1.66 2.44
CA LEU A 140 -3.73 -1.53 3.79
C LEU A 140 -4.26 -2.87 4.31
N ALA A 141 -4.91 -3.67 3.46
CA ALA A 141 -5.41 -5.00 3.80
C ALA A 141 -4.26 -5.95 4.19
N ASN A 142 -3.16 -5.95 3.43
CA ASN A 142 -1.96 -6.73 3.75
C ASN A 142 -1.40 -6.39 5.14
N SER A 143 -1.48 -5.14 5.57
CA SER A 143 -1.02 -4.74 6.90
C SER A 143 -1.94 -5.19 8.03
N LEU A 144 -3.21 -5.51 7.75
CA LEU A 144 -4.14 -6.11 8.71
C LEU A 144 -3.83 -7.59 9.00
N GLU A 145 -2.92 -8.23 8.26
CA GLU A 145 -2.53 -9.62 8.54
C GLU A 145 -2.02 -9.81 9.99
N ILE A 146 -1.40 -8.78 10.59
CA ILE A 146 -1.00 -8.82 12.01
C ILE A 146 -2.18 -9.04 12.97
N MET A 147 -3.36 -8.53 12.62
CA MET A 147 -4.59 -8.72 13.40
C MET A 147 -5.18 -10.11 13.21
N ASN A 148 -5.09 -10.66 11.99
CA ASN A 148 -5.45 -12.06 11.72
C ASN A 148 -4.50 -13.02 12.45
N ASP A 149 -3.19 -12.77 12.40
CA ASP A 149 -2.16 -13.51 13.15
C ASP A 149 -2.52 -13.53 14.65
N LEU A 150 -2.91 -12.39 15.21
CA LEU A 150 -3.32 -12.26 16.60
C LEU A 150 -4.55 -13.12 16.93
N VAL A 151 -5.64 -12.95 16.18
CA VAL A 151 -6.90 -13.69 16.37
C VAL A 151 -6.68 -15.20 16.25
N ASN A 152 -5.89 -15.63 15.26
CA ASN A 152 -5.61 -17.04 15.02
C ASN A 152 -4.76 -17.68 16.12
N LYS A 153 -3.84 -16.91 16.73
CA LYS A 153 -2.95 -17.41 17.78
C LYS A 153 -3.60 -17.41 19.16
N LEU A 154 -4.34 -16.36 19.50
CA LEU A 154 -4.97 -16.21 20.81
C LEU A 154 -6.38 -16.81 20.88
N GLY A 155 -7.03 -17.03 19.74
CA GLY A 155 -8.38 -17.58 19.63
C GLY A 155 -9.45 -16.47 19.48
N PRO A 156 -10.38 -16.58 18.52
CA PRO A 156 -11.35 -15.52 18.22
C PRO A 156 -12.35 -15.26 19.35
N THR A 157 -12.66 -16.26 20.16
CA THR A 157 -13.62 -16.19 21.27
C THR A 157 -12.99 -15.83 22.61
N THR A 158 -11.66 -15.60 22.63
CA THR A 158 -10.91 -15.30 23.85
C THR A 158 -11.38 -13.97 24.43
N THR A 159 -11.53 -13.92 25.75
CA THR A 159 -11.90 -12.68 26.45
C THR A 159 -10.67 -11.80 26.59
N LEU A 160 -10.83 -10.48 26.45
CA LEU A 160 -9.69 -9.56 26.47
C LEU A 160 -8.89 -9.64 27.78
N GLN A 161 -9.56 -9.94 28.89
CA GLN A 161 -8.97 -10.05 30.22
C GLN A 161 -8.08 -11.29 30.40
N SER A 162 -8.26 -12.34 29.58
CA SER A 162 -7.46 -13.56 29.66
C SER A 162 -6.23 -13.52 28.78
N ILE A 163 -6.00 -12.42 28.06
CA ILE A 163 -4.86 -12.27 27.16
C ILE A 163 -3.66 -11.80 27.98
N ASP A 164 -2.60 -12.60 27.97
CA ASP A 164 -1.31 -12.20 28.52
C ASP A 164 -0.69 -11.13 27.61
N LEU A 165 -0.26 -10.01 28.21
CA LEU A 165 0.38 -8.91 27.49
C LEU A 165 1.75 -9.31 26.91
N GLU A 166 2.43 -10.29 27.52
CA GLU A 166 3.69 -10.83 26.98
C GLU A 166 3.44 -11.64 25.70
N ASP A 167 2.40 -12.47 25.69
CA ASP A 167 1.98 -13.24 24.49
C ASP A 167 1.52 -12.29 23.37
N LEU A 168 0.75 -11.26 23.72
CA LEU A 168 0.34 -10.20 22.80
C LEU A 168 1.57 -9.53 22.15
N ASP A 169 2.53 -9.07 22.95
CA ASP A 169 3.74 -8.40 22.46
C ASP A 169 4.58 -9.34 21.58
N TYR A 170 4.71 -10.61 21.99
CA TYR A 170 5.41 -11.63 21.22
C TYR A 170 4.79 -11.86 19.83
N ILE A 171 3.47 -12.03 19.76
CA ILE A 171 2.77 -12.26 18.48
C ILE A 171 2.89 -11.05 17.55
N LEU A 172 2.72 -9.83 18.09
CA LEU A 172 2.88 -8.60 17.32
C LEU A 172 4.30 -8.46 16.77
N LYS A 173 5.32 -8.68 17.61
CA LYS A 173 6.73 -8.65 17.19
C LYS A 173 7.04 -9.70 16.14
N LEU A 174 6.50 -10.91 16.27
CA LEU A 174 6.70 -11.97 15.29
C LEU A 174 6.10 -11.60 13.92
N SER A 175 4.91 -11.00 13.89
CA SER A 175 4.29 -10.56 12.64
C SER A 175 5.08 -9.43 11.96
N ILE A 176 5.58 -8.46 12.73
CA ILE A 176 6.45 -7.40 12.21
C ILE A 176 7.77 -8.01 11.68
N LYS A 177 8.34 -8.97 12.39
CA LYS A 177 9.58 -9.66 11.98
C LYS A 177 9.42 -10.31 10.60
N LYS A 178 8.29 -10.99 10.32
CA LYS A 178 8.01 -11.56 8.99
C LYS A 178 8.12 -10.51 7.87
N SER A 179 7.54 -9.32 8.06
CA SER A 179 7.64 -8.23 7.07
C SER A 179 9.05 -7.67 6.94
N VAL A 180 9.78 -7.54 8.05
CA VAL A 180 11.19 -7.11 8.04
C VAL A 180 12.07 -8.14 7.30
N ASP A 181 11.85 -9.43 7.52
CA ASP A 181 12.58 -10.51 6.84
C ASP A 181 12.27 -10.53 5.33
N ASN A 182 11.03 -10.21 4.93
CA ASN A 182 10.67 -10.04 3.52
C ASN A 182 11.37 -8.83 2.89
N PHE A 183 11.47 -7.72 3.63
CA PHE A 183 12.23 -6.55 3.18
C PHE A 183 13.73 -6.86 3.07
N GLU A 184 14.28 -7.65 4.00
CA GLU A 184 15.66 -8.12 3.92
C GLU A 184 15.94 -8.89 2.64
N LYS A 185 15.06 -9.83 2.27
CA LYS A 185 15.19 -10.59 1.02
C LYS A 185 15.16 -9.68 -0.20
N TRP A 186 14.27 -8.69 -0.20
CA TRP A 186 14.20 -7.70 -1.26
C TRP A 186 15.49 -6.88 -1.34
N ILE A 187 15.99 -6.37 -0.21
CA ILE A 187 17.25 -5.61 -0.13
C ILE A 187 18.43 -6.44 -0.62
N ASN A 188 18.55 -7.71 -0.21
CA ASN A 188 19.66 -8.58 -0.60
C ASN A 188 19.69 -8.83 -2.12
N SER A 189 18.52 -8.78 -2.76
CA SER A 189 18.40 -8.84 -4.22
C SER A 189 18.66 -7.50 -4.91
N ASN A 190 18.70 -6.40 -4.15
CA ASN A 190 18.81 -5.01 -4.62
C ASN A 190 19.86 -4.22 -3.81
N TYR A 191 21.05 -4.82 -3.61
CA TYR A 191 22.05 -4.43 -2.61
C TYR A 191 22.46 -2.94 -2.59
N LYS A 192 22.42 -2.25 -3.75
CA LYS A 192 22.76 -0.82 -3.85
C LYS A 192 21.85 0.08 -3.02
N GLU A 193 20.61 -0.35 -2.77
CA GLU A 193 19.64 0.47 -2.06
C GLU A 193 19.90 0.51 -0.54
N LEU A 194 20.53 -0.54 0.02
CA LEU A 194 20.77 -0.70 1.46
C LEU A 194 21.63 0.41 2.05
N GLU A 195 22.61 0.93 1.29
CA GLU A 195 23.58 1.90 1.80
C GLU A 195 22.90 3.20 2.28
N ASN A 196 21.72 3.53 1.74
CA ASN A 196 21.01 4.77 2.04
C ASN A 196 20.22 4.74 3.36
N PHE A 197 19.94 3.56 3.90
CA PHE A 197 19.11 3.39 5.11
C PHE A 197 19.56 2.22 5.99
N LYS A 198 20.85 1.87 5.91
CA LYS A 198 21.43 0.70 6.59
C LYS A 198 21.25 0.75 8.10
N GLU A 199 21.46 1.92 8.70
CA GLU A 199 21.34 2.11 10.15
C GLU A 199 19.89 1.95 10.63
N GLU A 200 18.95 2.54 9.89
CA GLU A 200 17.51 2.41 10.10
C GLU A 200 17.09 0.94 10.01
N PHE A 201 17.58 0.24 8.98
CA PHE A 201 17.24 -1.15 8.77
C PHE A 201 17.78 -2.07 9.88
N LEU A 202 18.99 -1.81 10.38
CA LEU A 202 19.54 -2.55 11.53
C LEU A 202 18.68 -2.37 12.78
N ILE A 203 18.17 -1.15 13.03
CA ILE A 203 17.27 -0.88 14.15
C ILE A 203 15.90 -1.55 13.95
N LEU A 204 15.39 -1.60 12.71
CA LEU A 204 14.14 -2.33 12.42
C LEU A 204 14.25 -3.83 12.69
N LYS A 205 15.43 -4.42 12.47
CA LYS A 205 15.70 -5.84 12.72
C LYS A 205 15.87 -6.20 14.19
N ASP A 206 16.20 -5.23 15.04
CA ASP A 206 16.42 -5.45 16.47
C ASP A 206 15.07 -5.55 17.20
N ASP A 207 14.69 -6.78 17.56
CA ASP A 207 13.42 -7.09 18.25
C ASP A 207 13.37 -6.63 19.71
N LYS A 208 14.51 -6.20 20.26
CA LYS A 208 14.62 -5.59 21.59
C LYS A 208 14.30 -4.10 21.57
N LYS A 209 14.27 -3.47 20.39
CA LYS A 209 13.92 -2.05 20.27
C LYS A 209 12.41 -1.88 20.42
N ASP A 210 12.09 -0.81 21.11
CA ASP A 210 10.73 -0.34 21.32
C ASP A 210 10.03 -0.04 19.99
N LEU A 211 8.71 -0.24 19.93
CA LEU A 211 7.95 -0.14 18.68
C LEU A 211 7.97 1.29 18.14
N GLU A 212 8.01 2.30 19.00
CA GLU A 212 8.02 3.70 18.66
C GLU A 212 9.36 4.06 17.99
N ILE A 213 10.48 3.57 18.52
CA ILE A 213 11.79 3.72 17.90
C ILE A 213 11.81 3.02 16.53
N ARG A 214 11.25 1.82 16.43
CA ARG A 214 11.16 1.09 15.16
C ARG A 214 10.26 1.83 14.16
N LEU A 215 9.19 2.47 14.62
CA LEU A 215 8.31 3.28 13.79
C LEU A 215 9.05 4.47 13.17
N GLU A 216 9.84 5.19 13.96
CA GLU A 216 10.66 6.31 13.46
C GLU A 216 11.62 5.86 12.35
N LYS A 217 12.24 4.68 12.49
CA LYS A 217 13.15 4.14 11.46
C LYS A 217 12.40 3.65 10.22
N ALA A 218 11.23 3.04 10.41
CA ALA A 218 10.35 2.71 9.29
C ALA A 218 9.92 3.97 8.52
N ASP A 219 9.72 5.10 9.22
CA ASP A 219 9.39 6.39 8.62
C ASP A 219 10.52 6.93 7.75
N VAL A 220 11.77 6.89 8.22
CA VAL A 220 12.94 7.32 7.43
C VAL A 220 13.06 6.48 6.14
N ILE A 221 12.95 5.16 6.24
CA ILE A 221 12.97 4.28 5.06
C ILE A 221 11.82 4.62 4.10
N ASN A 222 10.61 4.85 4.62
CA ASN A 222 9.47 5.26 3.79
C ASN A 222 9.70 6.61 3.10
N ILE A 223 10.39 7.55 3.75
CA ILE A 223 10.74 8.85 3.15
C ILE A 223 11.76 8.67 2.02
N PHE A 224 12.74 7.77 2.19
CA PHE A 224 13.70 7.42 1.14
C PHE A 224 12.98 7.01 -0.16
N PHE A 225 12.06 6.04 -0.07
CA PHE A 225 11.27 5.62 -1.22
C PHE A 225 10.43 6.78 -1.77
N LYS A 226 9.76 7.56 -0.92
CA LYS A 226 8.90 8.66 -1.41
C LYS A 226 9.63 9.78 -2.13
N GLN A 227 10.79 10.20 -1.64
CA GLN A 227 11.41 11.47 -2.04
C GLN A 227 12.60 11.30 -2.97
N PHE A 228 13.46 10.32 -2.71
CA PHE A 228 14.76 10.23 -3.37
C PHE A 228 14.66 9.35 -4.60
N LYS A 229 14.16 8.14 -4.43
CA LYS A 229 14.19 7.14 -5.49
C LYS A 229 13.07 7.33 -6.51
N SER A 230 11.91 7.87 -6.11
CA SER A 230 10.89 8.35 -7.05
C SER A 230 11.45 9.39 -8.03
N LYS A 231 12.29 10.32 -7.56
CA LYS A 231 12.89 11.36 -8.41
C LYS A 231 13.97 10.81 -9.34
N GLU A 232 14.74 9.82 -8.88
CA GLU A 232 15.76 9.15 -9.71
C GLU A 232 15.11 8.36 -10.84
N ILE A 233 14.04 7.60 -10.54
CA ILE A 233 13.30 6.83 -11.53
C ILE A 233 12.54 7.73 -12.50
N ALA A 234 12.02 8.87 -12.02
CA ALA A 234 11.44 9.88 -12.89
C ALA A 234 12.47 10.34 -13.93
N LYS A 235 13.68 10.74 -13.52
CA LYS A 235 14.76 11.15 -14.43
C LYS A 235 15.18 10.06 -15.42
N ASP A 236 15.28 8.80 -14.97
CA ASP A 236 15.57 7.66 -15.85
C ASP A 236 14.50 7.52 -16.94
N ILE A 237 13.24 7.87 -16.65
CA ILE A 237 12.11 7.83 -17.59
C ILE A 237 12.06 9.07 -18.49
N GLU A 238 12.34 10.26 -17.95
CA GLU A 238 12.50 11.51 -18.73
C GLU A 238 13.59 11.41 -19.79
N SER A 239 14.65 10.64 -19.50
CA SER A 239 15.77 10.43 -20.43
C SER A 239 15.46 9.50 -21.62
N ILE A 240 14.26 8.95 -21.70
CA ILE A 240 13.81 8.10 -22.81
C ILE A 240 13.40 9.00 -23.98
N ASP A 241 14.11 8.89 -25.10
CA ASP A 241 13.79 9.63 -26.32
C ASP A 241 12.51 9.07 -26.96
N LEU A 242 11.38 9.72 -26.69
CA LEU A 242 10.04 9.39 -27.19
C LEU A 242 9.92 9.46 -28.72
N ASN A 243 10.92 10.02 -29.43
CA ASN A 243 10.94 10.09 -30.89
C ASN A 243 11.46 8.81 -31.55
N ASN A 244 11.96 7.84 -30.78
CA ASN A 244 12.24 6.49 -31.25
C ASN A 244 11.09 5.57 -30.81
N ASP A 245 10.52 4.81 -31.75
CA ASP A 245 9.46 3.78 -31.57
C ASP A 245 9.78 2.67 -30.53
N ALA A 246 10.90 2.77 -29.82
CA ALA A 246 11.19 1.94 -28.67
C ALA A 246 10.43 2.52 -27.47
N GLY A 247 9.24 1.99 -27.19
CA GLY A 247 8.50 2.26 -25.96
C GLY A 247 9.35 2.01 -24.70
N VAL A 248 8.77 2.27 -23.51
CA VAL A 248 9.47 2.10 -22.22
C VAL A 248 10.27 0.80 -22.21
N SER A 249 11.60 0.92 -22.17
CA SER A 249 12.45 -0.27 -22.24
C SER A 249 12.06 -1.24 -21.12
N GLN A 250 12.02 -2.54 -21.41
CA GLN A 250 11.66 -3.56 -20.43
C GLN A 250 12.44 -3.41 -19.12
N ASN A 251 13.71 -3.00 -19.22
CA ASN A 251 14.60 -2.69 -18.11
C ASN A 251 14.09 -1.53 -17.21
N THR A 252 13.52 -0.47 -17.80
CA THR A 252 12.95 0.66 -17.05
C THR A 252 11.66 0.28 -16.33
N ALA A 253 10.79 -0.50 -16.98
CA ALA A 253 9.57 -1.03 -16.36
C ALA A 253 9.91 -1.97 -15.19
N GLU A 254 10.89 -2.85 -15.36
CA GLU A 254 11.37 -3.75 -14.31
C GLU A 254 11.96 -2.99 -13.11
N LYS A 255 12.76 -1.95 -13.35
CA LYS A 255 13.26 -1.06 -12.28
C LYS A 255 12.10 -0.41 -11.51
N PHE A 256 11.09 0.12 -12.20
CA PHE A 256 9.93 0.76 -11.58
C PHE A 256 9.11 -0.24 -10.74
N ILE A 257 8.88 -1.45 -11.27
CA ILE A 257 8.19 -2.53 -10.55
C ILE A 257 8.99 -2.93 -9.30
N ASN A 258 10.29 -3.17 -9.43
CA ASN A 258 11.15 -3.56 -8.32
C ASN A 258 11.18 -2.48 -7.23
N PHE A 259 11.28 -1.21 -7.61
CA PHE A 259 11.22 -0.09 -6.70
C PHE A 259 9.88 0.01 -5.97
N THR A 260 8.78 -0.08 -6.70
CA THR A 260 7.43 0.00 -6.14
C THR A 260 7.18 -1.16 -5.18
N ASN A 261 7.68 -2.37 -5.49
CA ASN A 261 7.68 -3.51 -4.57
C ASN A 261 8.42 -3.18 -3.26
N GLY A 262 9.63 -2.61 -3.34
CA GLY A 262 10.40 -2.20 -2.16
C GLY A 262 9.65 -1.15 -1.32
N ALA A 263 9.08 -0.14 -1.96
CA ALA A 263 8.30 0.91 -1.31
C ALA A 263 7.05 0.34 -0.59
N GLN A 264 6.40 -0.65 -1.19
CA GLN A 264 5.24 -1.31 -0.61
C GLN A 264 5.61 -2.13 0.62
N ILE A 265 6.68 -2.93 0.56
CA ILE A 265 7.15 -3.73 1.70
C ILE A 265 7.56 -2.80 2.86
N ALA A 266 8.28 -1.71 2.57
CA ALA A 266 8.63 -0.71 3.58
C ALA A 266 7.38 -0.04 4.19
N GLY A 267 6.37 0.24 3.37
CA GLY A 267 5.09 0.77 3.81
C GLY A 267 4.32 -0.20 4.71
N ASP A 268 4.34 -1.50 4.38
CA ASP A 268 3.71 -2.55 5.18
C ASP A 268 4.34 -2.67 6.57
N ILE A 269 5.67 -2.68 6.66
CA ILE A 269 6.38 -2.71 7.96
C ILE A 269 5.92 -1.55 8.85
N LYS A 270 5.92 -0.33 8.30
CA LYS A 270 5.47 0.86 9.01
C LYS A 270 4.03 0.72 9.51
N ASN A 271 3.12 0.27 8.64
CA ASN A 271 1.71 0.10 9.00
C ASN A 271 1.52 -0.95 10.09
N ARG A 272 2.22 -2.10 10.00
CA ARG A 272 2.17 -3.15 11.02
C ARG A 272 2.67 -2.67 12.38
N ILE A 273 3.75 -1.88 12.41
CA ILE A 273 4.23 -1.26 13.65
C ILE A 273 3.18 -0.31 14.22
N LYS A 274 2.56 0.55 13.39
CA LYS A 274 1.46 1.43 13.84
C LYS A 274 0.27 0.67 14.39
N ILE A 275 -0.12 -0.42 13.73
CA ILE A 275 -1.20 -1.29 14.19
C ILE A 275 -0.82 -1.94 15.52
N ALA A 276 0.40 -2.45 15.66
CA ALA A 276 0.86 -3.05 16.90
C ALA A 276 0.82 -2.06 18.08
N ILE A 277 1.27 -0.82 17.88
CA ILE A 277 1.15 0.26 18.87
C ILE A 277 -0.33 0.50 19.21
N LEU A 278 -1.18 0.68 18.20
CA LEU A 278 -2.62 0.90 18.41
C LEU A 278 -3.29 -0.22 19.21
N ILE A 279 -2.94 -1.48 18.92
CA ILE A 279 -3.46 -2.64 19.66
C ILE A 279 -2.99 -2.57 21.11
N LYS A 280 -1.68 -2.35 21.36
CA LYS A 280 -1.12 -2.27 22.72
C LYS A 280 -1.75 -1.14 23.55
N GLU A 281 -2.06 0.00 22.93
CA GLU A 281 -2.73 1.13 23.60
C GLU A 281 -4.23 0.88 23.88
N SER A 282 -4.82 -0.09 23.18
CA SER A 282 -6.24 -0.42 23.26
C SER A 282 -6.56 -1.55 24.25
N PHE A 283 -5.54 -2.34 24.62
CA PHE A 283 -5.57 -3.31 25.74
C PHE A 283 -5.36 -2.60 27.08
#